data_AF-A0A832Q7T3-F1
#
_entry.id   AF-A0A832Q7T3-F1
#
_cell.length_a   1.000
_cell.length_b   1.000
_cell.length_c   1.000
_cell.angle_alpha   90.00
_cell.angle_beta   90.00
_cell.angle_gamma   90.00
#
_symmetry.space_group_name_H-M   'P 1'
#
loop_
_entity.id
_entity.type
_entity.pdbx_description
1 polymer ?
#
loop_
_entity_poly.entity_id
_entity_poly.type
_entity_poly.pdbx_seq_one_letter_code
_entity_poly.pdbx_strand_id
1 'polypeptide(L)'
;MADNQEQIQPVTIESEMRQSYLDYAMSVIVGRALPDVRDGLKPVHRRVLFAMGELSNDWNKPYKKSARVVGDVIGKYHPHGDSAVYETIVRMAQSFSLRYPLVDGQGNFGSVDGDAAAAMRYTEIRMARLAHELMADLDKETVDFSENYD
;
A
#
# COMPACT_ATOMS: atom_id res chain seq x y z
N MET A 1 41.11 9.23 29.41
CA MET A 1 40.26 9.63 28.27
C MET A 1 40.79 8.86 27.09
N ALA A 2 40.19 7.71 26.78
CA ALA A 2 40.62 6.90 25.65
C ALA A 2 39.86 7.42 24.43
N ASP A 3 40.61 7.93 23.45
CA ASP A 3 40.08 8.36 22.16
C ASP A 3 39.32 7.19 21.52
N ASN A 4 38.00 7.32 21.45
CA ASN A 4 37.16 6.45 20.66
C ASN A 4 37.32 6.88 19.19
N GLN A 5 38.48 6.56 18.60
CA GLN A 5 38.67 6.72 17.16
C GLN A 5 37.71 5.74 16.48
N GLU A 6 36.67 6.27 15.84
CA GLU A 6 35.80 5.50 14.97
C GLU A 6 36.68 4.70 14.00
N GLN A 7 36.58 3.37 14.05
CA GLN A 7 37.31 2.48 13.14
C GLN A 7 36.79 2.70 11.72
N ILE A 8 37.45 3.55 10.95
CA ILE A 8 37.16 3.76 9.53
C ILE A 8 37.62 2.49 8.78
N GLN A 9 36.66 1.66 8.37
CA GLN A 9 36.93 0.50 7.54
C GLN A 9 36.92 0.92 6.05
N PRO A 10 38.02 0.73 5.31
CA PRO A 10 38.04 1.03 3.88
C PRO A 10 37.13 0.06 3.13
N VAL A 11 36.19 0.57 2.34
CA VAL A 11 35.29 -0.23 1.49
C VAL A 11 35.64 0.01 0.02
N THR A 12 35.69 -1.06 -0.79
CA THR A 12 35.92 -0.91 -2.23
C THR A 12 34.65 -0.44 -2.93
N ILE A 13 34.79 0.46 -3.91
CA ILE A 13 33.65 0.97 -4.67
C ILE A 13 32.92 -0.18 -5.39
N GLU A 14 33.65 -1.14 -5.95
CA GLU A 14 33.06 -2.29 -6.63
C GLU A 14 32.19 -3.14 -5.70
N SER A 15 32.69 -3.48 -4.50
CA SER A 15 31.92 -4.24 -3.52
C SER A 15 30.68 -3.49 -3.05
N GLU A 16 30.84 -2.19 -2.76
CA GLU A 16 29.74 -1.35 -2.28
C GLU A 16 28.64 -1.21 -3.33
N MET A 17 29.04 -0.89 -4.57
CA MET A 17 28.11 -0.77 -5.69
C MET A 17 27.33 -2.06 -5.92
N ARG A 18 28.00 -3.22 -5.87
CA ARG A 18 27.35 -4.52 -6.06
C ARG A 18 26.37 -4.81 -4.91
N GLN A 19 26.77 -4.60 -3.67
CA GLN A 19 25.94 -4.89 -2.50
C GLN A 19 24.71 -3.98 -2.47
N SER A 20 24.90 -2.66 -2.52
CA SER A 20 23.82 -1.67 -2.53
C SER A 20 22.85 -1.88 -3.69
N TYR A 21 23.35 -2.24 -4.88
CA TYR A 21 22.49 -2.55 -6.03
C TYR A 21 21.64 -3.80 -5.79
N LEU A 22 22.25 -4.89 -5.30
CA LEU A 22 21.54 -6.14 -5.05
C LEU A 22 20.50 -6.00 -3.93
N ASP A 23 20.82 -5.30 -2.84
CA ASP A 23 19.90 -5.07 -1.73
C ASP A 23 18.68 -4.26 -2.17
N TYR A 24 18.90 -3.19 -2.94
CA TYR A 24 17.81 -2.40 -3.50
C TYR A 24 16.99 -3.21 -4.51
N ALA A 25 17.64 -3.95 -5.42
CA ALA A 25 16.95 -4.77 -6.40
C ALA A 25 16.06 -5.83 -5.76
N MET A 26 16.57 -6.53 -4.75
CA MET A 26 15.80 -7.53 -4.00
C MET A 26 14.63 -6.90 -3.24
N SER A 27 14.86 -5.76 -2.57
CA SER A 27 13.80 -4.98 -1.91
C SER A 27 12.68 -4.61 -2.89
N VAL A 28 13.03 -4.17 -4.10
CA VAL A 28 12.05 -3.83 -5.14
C VAL A 28 11.30 -5.06 -5.64
N ILE A 29 11.99 -6.15 -5.94
CA ILE A 29 11.38 -7.36 -6.51
C ILE A 29 10.38 -7.97 -5.52
N VAL A 30 10.80 -8.17 -4.27
CA VAL A 30 10.02 -8.89 -3.25
C VAL A 30 9.03 -7.96 -2.54
N GLY A 31 9.46 -6.74 -2.20
CA GLY A 31 8.72 -5.84 -1.33
C GLY A 31 7.86 -4.80 -2.05
N ARG A 32 7.90 -4.71 -3.39
CA ARG A 32 7.25 -3.60 -4.10
C ARG A 32 6.62 -3.95 -5.45
N ALA A 33 7.41 -4.50 -6.37
CA ALA A 33 7.07 -4.49 -7.80
C ALA A 33 6.14 -5.63 -8.19
N LEU A 34 6.40 -6.85 -7.70
CA LEU A 34 5.67 -8.04 -8.09
C LEU A 34 4.54 -8.36 -7.10
N PRO A 35 3.36 -8.80 -7.58
CA PRO A 35 2.30 -9.31 -6.72
C PRO A 35 2.63 -10.72 -6.20
N ASP A 36 2.03 -11.09 -5.08
CA ASP A 36 2.07 -12.48 -4.61
C ASP A 36 1.13 -13.36 -5.46
N VAL A 37 1.53 -14.59 -5.74
CA VAL A 37 0.74 -15.51 -6.58
C VAL A 37 -0.56 -15.98 -5.92
N ARG A 38 -0.62 -15.96 -4.58
CA ARG A 38 -1.75 -16.49 -3.81
C ARG A 38 -2.96 -15.57 -3.84
N ASP A 39 -2.74 -14.26 -3.82
CA ASP A 39 -3.80 -13.25 -3.79
C ASP A 39 -3.77 -12.27 -4.96
N GLY A 40 -2.69 -12.25 -5.76
CA GLY A 40 -2.51 -11.32 -6.87
C GLY A 40 -2.26 -9.87 -6.42
N LEU A 41 -1.99 -9.63 -5.14
CA LEU A 41 -1.84 -8.29 -4.57
C LEU A 41 -0.37 -7.92 -4.33
N LYS A 42 -0.02 -6.69 -4.72
CA LYS A 42 1.20 -6.02 -4.24
C LYS A 42 1.04 -5.57 -2.79
N PRO A 43 2.15 -5.36 -2.04
CA PRO A 43 2.10 -4.94 -0.64
C PRO A 43 1.25 -3.69 -0.36
N VAL A 44 1.29 -2.67 -1.23
CA VAL A 44 0.47 -1.46 -1.06
C VAL A 44 -1.04 -1.75 -1.13
N HIS A 45 -1.49 -2.60 -2.05
CA HIS A 45 -2.92 -2.96 -2.15
C HIS A 45 -3.38 -3.71 -0.89
N ARG A 46 -2.58 -4.69 -0.45
CA ARG A 46 -2.89 -5.49 0.75
C ARG A 46 -2.99 -4.61 1.99
N ARG A 47 -2.05 -3.70 2.19
CA ARG A 47 -2.04 -2.74 3.31
C ARG A 47 -3.24 -1.79 3.28
N VAL A 48 -3.63 -1.31 2.09
CA VAL A 48 -4.83 -0.47 1.93
C VAL A 48 -6.10 -1.23 2.31
N LEU A 49 -6.30 -2.43 1.75
CA LEU A 49 -7.50 -3.23 2.05
C LEU A 49 -7.56 -3.63 3.52
N PHE A 50 -6.43 -4.06 4.09
CA PHE A 50 -6.34 -4.39 5.51
C PHE A 50 -6.69 -3.19 6.40
N ALA A 51 -6.10 -2.01 6.15
CA ALA A 51 -6.43 -0.80 6.91
C ALA A 51 -7.91 -0.38 6.76
N MET A 52 -8.51 -0.58 5.58
CA MET A 52 -9.94 -0.34 5.38
C MET A 52 -10.82 -1.31 6.17
N GLY A 53 -10.40 -2.58 6.29
CA GLY A 53 -11.01 -3.58 7.17
C GLY A 53 -10.94 -3.18 8.64
N GLU A 54 -9.75 -2.82 9.13
CA GLU A 54 -9.53 -2.34 10.50
C GLU A 54 -10.34 -1.07 10.83
N LEU A 55 -10.50 -0.16 9.86
CA LEU A 55 -11.35 1.02 9.97
C LEU A 55 -12.86 0.72 9.88
N SER A 56 -13.21 -0.56 9.72
CA SER A 56 -14.56 -1.04 9.48
C SER A 56 -15.26 -0.25 8.38
N ASN A 57 -14.55 -0.01 7.27
CA ASN A 57 -15.03 0.78 6.13
C ASN A 57 -15.76 -0.11 5.11
N ASP A 58 -16.77 -0.81 5.61
CA ASP A 58 -17.49 -1.86 4.87
C ASP A 58 -18.38 -1.31 3.75
N TRP A 59 -18.74 -2.17 2.80
CA TRP A 59 -19.59 -1.83 1.66
C TRP A 59 -20.98 -1.33 2.07
N ASN A 60 -21.48 -1.74 3.24
CA ASN A 60 -22.80 -1.36 3.76
C ASN A 60 -22.74 -0.14 4.70
N LYS A 61 -21.56 0.48 4.86
CA LYS A 61 -21.37 1.68 5.68
C LYS A 61 -21.22 2.94 4.80
N PRO A 62 -21.38 4.14 5.39
CA PRO A 62 -21.13 5.39 4.67
C PRO A 62 -19.67 5.50 4.21
N TYR A 63 -19.46 6.24 3.12
CA TYR A 63 -18.12 6.56 2.64
C TYR A 63 -17.31 7.35 3.69
N LYS A 64 -16.00 7.15 3.69
CA LYS A 64 -15.05 7.93 4.51
C LYS A 64 -14.12 8.73 3.60
N LYS A 65 -13.70 9.91 4.06
CA LYS A 65 -12.72 10.74 3.34
C LYS A 65 -11.47 9.93 2.98
N SER A 66 -11.02 9.99 1.72
CA SER A 66 -9.84 9.27 1.26
C SER A 66 -8.60 9.63 2.07
N ALA A 67 -8.44 10.92 2.41
CA ALA A 67 -7.34 11.40 3.26
C ALA A 67 -7.23 10.67 4.61
N ARG A 68 -8.36 10.26 5.20
CA ARG A 68 -8.36 9.50 6.46
C ARG A 68 -7.78 8.10 6.26
N VAL A 69 -8.21 7.41 5.21
CA VAL A 69 -7.71 6.06 4.90
C VAL A 69 -6.23 6.10 4.53
N VAL A 70 -5.81 7.07 3.72
CA VAL A 70 -4.39 7.28 3.37
C VAL A 70 -3.56 7.50 4.64
N GLY A 71 -4.02 8.37 5.56
CA GLY A 71 -3.36 8.64 6.83
C GLY A 71 -3.18 7.40 7.71
N ASP A 72 -4.22 6.58 7.85
CA ASP A 72 -4.14 5.32 8.61
C ASP A 72 -3.17 4.31 7.97
N VAL A 73 -3.16 4.21 6.63
CA VAL A 73 -2.25 3.30 5.91
C VAL A 73 -0.80 3.72 6.11
N ILE A 74 -0.46 5.00 5.93
CA ILE A 74 0.91 5.47 6.08
C ILE A 74 1.38 5.42 7.54
N GLY A 75 0.49 5.68 8.48
CA GLY A 75 0.82 5.75 9.90
C GLY A 75 1.01 4.39 10.58
N LYS A 76 0.49 3.30 9.99
CA LYS A 76 0.50 1.97 10.63
C LYS A 76 1.19 0.90 9.79
N TYR A 77 1.09 0.96 8.46
CA TYR A 77 1.42 -0.19 7.62
C TYR A 77 2.34 0.12 6.42
N HIS A 78 2.38 1.35 5.92
CA HIS A 78 3.08 1.69 4.68
C HIS A 78 3.98 2.93 4.83
N PRO A 79 5.28 2.77 5.18
CA PRO A 79 6.19 3.87 5.48
C PRO A 79 6.73 4.56 4.22
N HIS A 80 5.85 4.89 3.28
CA HIS A 80 6.16 5.57 2.02
C HIS A 80 5.15 6.69 1.76
N GLY A 81 5.37 7.45 0.68
CA GLY A 81 4.59 8.65 0.37
C GLY A 81 3.08 8.42 0.28
N ASP A 82 2.34 9.42 0.77
CA ASP A 82 0.88 9.48 0.71
C ASP A 82 0.34 9.45 -0.73
N SER A 83 1.07 10.07 -1.67
CA SER A 83 0.74 10.05 -3.11
C SER A 83 0.62 8.64 -3.66
N ALA A 84 1.60 7.77 -3.37
CA ALA A 84 1.61 6.39 -3.86
C ALA A 84 0.42 5.57 -3.32
N VAL A 85 0.06 5.79 -2.04
CA VAL A 85 -1.11 5.16 -1.42
C VAL A 85 -2.40 5.67 -2.06
N TYR A 86 -2.53 6.99 -2.24
CA TYR A 86 -3.72 7.58 -2.83
C TYR A 86 -3.92 7.18 -4.29
N GLU A 87 -2.86 7.18 -5.11
CA GLU A 87 -2.92 6.71 -6.50
C GLU A 87 -3.30 5.24 -6.59
N THR A 88 -2.81 4.41 -5.66
CA THR A 88 -3.21 3.00 -5.55
C THR A 88 -4.72 2.89 -5.29
N ILE A 89 -5.25 3.65 -4.33
CA ILE A 89 -6.69 3.70 -4.03
C ILE A 89 -7.48 4.15 -5.26
N VAL A 90 -7.04 5.22 -5.93
CA VAL A 90 -7.70 5.76 -7.11
C VAL A 90 -7.82 4.70 -8.19
N ARG A 91 -6.71 4.01 -8.49
CA ARG A 91 -6.70 2.94 -9.49
C ARG A 91 -7.60 1.77 -9.11
N MET A 92 -7.68 1.41 -7.83
CA MET A 92 -8.56 0.35 -7.34
C MET A 92 -10.06 0.68 -7.41
N ALA A 93 -10.40 1.97 -7.54
CA ALA A 93 -11.77 2.47 -7.68
C ALA A 93 -12.20 2.67 -9.15
N GLN A 94 -11.26 2.72 -10.09
CA GLN A 94 -11.54 2.96 -11.51
C GLN A 94 -12.03 1.70 -12.22
N SER A 95 -13.30 1.68 -12.64
CA SER A 95 -13.92 0.58 -13.38
C SER A 95 -13.32 0.35 -14.78
N PHE A 96 -12.65 1.35 -15.36
CA PHE A 96 -11.92 1.23 -16.62
C PHE A 96 -10.48 0.73 -16.43
N SER A 97 -9.95 0.74 -15.20
CA SER A 97 -8.60 0.26 -14.88
C SER A 97 -8.60 -1.20 -14.44
N LEU A 98 -9.65 -1.62 -13.73
CA LEU A 98 -9.81 -2.98 -13.20
C LEU A 98 -11.11 -3.62 -13.67
N ARG A 99 -11.03 -4.91 -14.03
CA ARG A 99 -12.21 -5.72 -14.37
C ARG A 99 -13.20 -5.81 -13.20
N TYR A 100 -12.67 -5.87 -11.98
CA TYR A 100 -13.43 -5.92 -10.73
C TYR A 100 -12.80 -4.93 -9.72
N PRO A 101 -13.37 -3.73 -9.54
CA PRO A 101 -12.91 -2.77 -8.55
C PRO A 101 -13.02 -3.34 -7.12
N LEU A 102 -12.01 -3.05 -6.30
CA LEU A 102 -11.96 -3.46 -4.88
C LEU A 102 -12.34 -2.30 -3.94
N VAL A 103 -12.33 -1.07 -4.46
CA VAL A 103 -12.74 0.13 -3.75
C VAL A 103 -13.96 0.72 -4.45
N ASP A 104 -14.96 1.09 -3.67
CA ASP A 104 -16.11 1.87 -4.10
C ASP A 104 -15.84 3.35 -3.73
N GLY A 105 -15.77 4.21 -4.74
CA GLY A 105 -15.39 5.61 -4.60
C GLY A 105 -16.52 6.58 -4.97
N GLN A 106 -16.65 7.66 -4.21
CA GLN A 106 -17.54 8.78 -4.47
C GLN A 106 -16.73 10.06 -4.72
N GLY A 107 -17.00 10.72 -5.84
CA GLY A 107 -16.29 11.92 -6.30
C GLY A 107 -15.59 11.71 -7.64
N ASN A 108 -14.68 12.62 -8.00
CA ASN A 108 -13.92 12.52 -9.25
C ASN A 108 -12.67 11.63 -9.04
N PHE A 109 -12.68 10.45 -9.64
CA PHE A 109 -11.60 9.47 -9.65
C PHE A 109 -10.84 9.40 -10.98
N GLY A 110 -10.95 10.43 -11.81
CA GLY A 110 -10.32 10.49 -13.13
C GLY A 110 -11.15 9.84 -14.23
N SER A 111 -10.65 9.93 -15.46
CA SER A 111 -11.36 9.49 -16.67
C SER A 111 -10.45 8.66 -17.59
N VAL A 112 -11.05 8.06 -18.61
CA VAL A 112 -10.32 7.36 -19.69
C VAL A 112 -9.52 8.33 -20.58
N ASP A 113 -9.85 9.63 -20.54
CA ASP A 113 -9.20 10.67 -21.33
C ASP A 113 -7.88 11.14 -20.70
N GLY A 114 -7.52 10.58 -19.53
CA GLY A 114 -6.30 10.90 -18.80
C GLY A 114 -6.45 11.98 -17.74
N ASP A 115 -7.69 12.39 -17.42
CA ASP A 115 -7.94 13.32 -16.33
C ASP A 115 -7.52 12.71 -14.99
N ALA A 116 -6.74 13.45 -14.22
CA ALA A 116 -6.36 13.04 -12.88
C ALA A 116 -7.56 13.05 -11.92
N ALA A 117 -7.51 12.20 -10.90
CA ALA A 117 -8.48 12.24 -9.81
C ALA A 117 -8.41 13.57 -9.05
N ALA A 118 -9.52 13.97 -8.43
CA ALA A 118 -9.51 15.08 -7.50
C ALA A 118 -8.61 14.77 -6.29
N ALA A 119 -8.16 15.81 -5.58
CA ALA A 119 -7.35 15.63 -4.38
C ALA A 119 -8.09 14.81 -3.30
N MET A 120 -7.35 14.04 -2.50
CA MET A 120 -7.88 13.12 -1.46
C MET A 120 -8.78 13.76 -0.39
N ARG A 121 -8.79 15.09 -0.29
CA ARG A 121 -9.71 15.85 0.58
C ARG A 121 -11.15 15.94 0.03
N TYR A 122 -11.33 15.71 -1.28
CA TYR A 122 -12.63 15.80 -1.95
C TYR A 122 -13.25 14.43 -2.22
N THR A 123 -12.44 13.40 -2.38
CA THR A 123 -12.93 12.04 -2.65
C THR A 123 -13.26 11.30 -1.36
N GLU A 124 -14.21 10.39 -1.45
CA GLU A 124 -14.59 9.49 -0.36
C GLU A 124 -14.63 8.05 -0.86
N ILE A 125 -14.31 7.10 0.01
CA ILE A 125 -14.17 5.69 -0.34
C ILE A 125 -14.73 4.77 0.73
N ARG A 126 -15.13 3.57 0.30
CA ARG A 126 -15.38 2.39 1.13
C ARG A 126 -14.97 1.14 0.36
N MET A 127 -14.95 -0.01 1.03
CA MET A 127 -14.66 -1.28 0.36
C MET A 127 -15.78 -1.66 -0.60
N ALA A 128 -15.44 -2.16 -1.78
CA ALA A 128 -16.40 -2.81 -2.63
C ALA A 128 -16.81 -4.15 -2.02
N ARG A 129 -18.02 -4.63 -2.30
CA ARG A 129 -18.51 -5.91 -1.75
C ARG A 129 -17.59 -7.10 -2.02
N LEU A 130 -16.91 -7.12 -3.18
CA LEU A 130 -15.95 -8.17 -3.52
C LEU A 130 -14.71 -8.16 -2.62
N ALA A 131 -14.29 -7.00 -2.11
CA ALA A 131 -13.12 -6.92 -1.24
C ALA A 131 -13.33 -7.65 0.11
N HIS A 132 -14.58 -7.81 0.56
CA HIS A 132 -14.90 -8.64 1.72
C HIS A 132 -14.58 -10.12 1.49
N GLU A 133 -14.78 -10.64 0.28
CA GLU A 133 -14.45 -12.02 -0.05
C GLU A 133 -12.93 -12.28 -0.01
N LEU A 134 -12.12 -11.26 -0.31
CA LEU A 134 -10.65 -11.37 -0.24
C LEU A 134 -10.12 -11.43 1.20
N MET A 135 -10.87 -10.92 2.16
CA MET A 135 -10.46 -10.83 3.57
C MET A 135 -11.39 -11.62 4.51
N ALA A 136 -12.23 -12.49 3.93
CA ALA A 136 -13.12 -13.33 4.70
C ALA A 136 -12.30 -14.25 5.62
N ASP A 137 -12.81 -14.48 6.83
CA ASP A 137 -12.23 -15.41 7.80
C ASP A 137 -10.78 -15.09 8.24
N LEU A 138 -10.36 -13.82 8.11
CA LEU A 138 -9.03 -13.38 8.56
C LEU A 138 -8.87 -13.48 10.08
N ASP A 139 -9.97 -13.38 10.82
CA ASP A 139 -10.05 -13.51 12.29
C ASP A 139 -9.92 -14.95 12.80
N LYS A 140 -9.90 -15.95 11.90
CA LYS A 140 -9.84 -17.38 12.24
C LYS A 140 -8.44 -17.96 12.10
N GLU A 141 -7.40 -17.14 12.28
CA GLU A 141 -5.99 -17.56 12.21
C GLU A 141 -5.64 -18.26 10.88
N THR A 142 -6.23 -17.79 9.77
CA THR A 142 -6.10 -18.41 8.45
C THR A 142 -4.81 -18.05 7.72
N VAL A 143 -4.09 -17.03 8.19
CA VAL A 143 -2.82 -16.55 7.65
C VAL A 143 -1.87 -16.10 8.77
N ASP A 144 -0.58 -16.17 8.50
CA ASP A 144 0.44 -15.62 9.40
C ASP A 144 0.47 -14.09 9.33
N PHE A 145 0.55 -13.45 10.50
CA PHE A 145 0.80 -12.01 10.61
C PHE A 145 2.30 -11.73 10.69
N SER A 146 2.68 -10.51 10.33
CA SER A 146 4.06 -10.02 10.46
C SER A 146 4.04 -8.68 11.18
N GLU A 147 5.12 -8.39 11.90
CA GLU A 147 5.34 -7.07 12.50
C GLU A 147 5.34 -5.98 11.41
N ASN A 148 4.92 -4.78 11.80
CA ASN A 148 4.99 -3.61 10.95
C ASN A 148 6.42 -3.04 10.95
N TYR A 149 6.59 -1.80 10.49
CA TYR A 149 7.92 -1.24 10.21
C TYR A 149 8.59 -0.58 11.42
N ASP A 150 7.87 -0.39 12.53
CA ASP A 150 8.28 0.30 13.75
C ASP A 150 8.40 -0.62 14.97
#